data_AF-A0A9N9PEX5-F1
#
_entry.id   AF-A0A9N9PEX5-F1
#
_cell.length_a   1.000
_cell.length_b   1.000
_cell.length_c   1.000
_cell.angle_alpha   90.00
_cell.angle_beta   90.00
_cell.angle_gamma   90.00
#
_symmetry.space_group_name_H-M   'P 1'
#
loop_
_entity.id
_entity.type
_entity.pdbx_description
1 polymer ?
#
loop_
_entity_poly.entity_id
_entity_poly.type
_entity_poly.pdbx_seq_one_letter_code
_entity_poly.pdbx_strand_id
1 'polypeptide(L)'
;RNKAFEIDTNKIVSESKITEIRGEFKKRAEECKTQLVDLCRRNFIANVDISAISPWLSVFLGTTIALSKEMLEEVSTKYQCTKVEKAELKISESSIILTKKFKNEVERALSEKTTPDKIIKLREISKKYGHFYARRIVFGGAMIEKITNFETS
;
A
#
# COMPACT_ATOMS: atom_id res chain seq x y z
N ARG A 1 18.36 -9.71 -1.12
CA ARG A 1 16.93 -9.35 -1.27
C ARG A 1 16.60 -9.36 -2.76
N ASN A 2 15.58 -10.10 -3.24
CA ASN A 2 15.18 -10.07 -4.64
C ASN A 2 14.56 -8.70 -4.97
N LYS A 3 14.87 -8.12 -6.14
CA LYS A 3 14.34 -6.81 -6.59
C LYS A 3 13.59 -6.99 -7.91
N ALA A 4 12.31 -6.61 -7.96
CA ALA A 4 11.52 -6.65 -9.19
C ALA A 4 11.87 -5.50 -10.13
N PHE A 5 12.20 -4.35 -9.56
CA PHE A 5 12.50 -3.13 -10.28
C PHE A 5 13.52 -2.29 -9.52
N GLU A 6 14.06 -1.32 -10.24
CA GLU A 6 14.86 -0.22 -9.73
C GLU A 6 14.15 1.09 -10.09
N ILE A 7 14.41 2.14 -9.34
CA ILE A 7 13.84 3.45 -9.61
C ILE A 7 14.95 4.33 -10.20
N ASP A 8 14.71 4.86 -11.39
CA ASP A 8 15.59 5.84 -12.02
C ASP A 8 15.49 7.16 -11.26
N THR A 9 16.46 7.39 -10.37
CA THR A 9 16.50 8.57 -9.52
C THR A 9 16.62 9.88 -10.30
N ASN A 10 17.15 9.85 -11.53
CA ASN A 10 17.25 11.05 -12.36
C ASN A 10 15.87 11.50 -12.84
N LYS A 11 15.01 10.53 -13.19
CA LYS A 11 13.60 10.79 -13.52
C LYS A 11 12.78 11.16 -12.29
N ILE A 12 13.15 10.64 -11.12
CA ILE A 12 12.55 11.10 -9.87
C ILE A 12 12.81 12.60 -9.70
N VAL A 13 14.04 13.07 -9.86
CA VAL A 13 14.38 14.48 -9.64
C VAL A 13 13.74 15.42 -10.67
N SER A 14 13.48 14.96 -11.91
CA SER A 14 12.86 15.78 -12.96
C SER A 14 11.34 15.80 -12.96
N GLU A 15 10.66 14.74 -12.49
CA GLU A 15 9.19 14.60 -12.52
C GLU A 15 8.54 14.48 -11.12
N SER A 16 9.33 14.25 -10.08
CA SER A 16 8.85 14.15 -8.70
C SER A 16 9.19 15.43 -7.96
N LYS A 17 8.14 16.15 -7.58
CA LYS A 17 8.28 17.24 -6.63
C LYS A 17 8.55 16.61 -5.27
N ILE A 18 9.82 16.48 -4.87
CA ILE A 18 10.13 16.55 -3.43
C ILE A 18 9.67 17.94 -3.03
N THR A 19 8.41 18.02 -2.65
CA THR A 19 7.79 19.26 -2.24
C THR A 19 8.10 19.35 -0.77
N GLU A 20 8.94 20.32 -0.39
CA GLU A 20 8.95 20.74 1.00
C GLU A 20 7.56 21.26 1.32
N ILE A 21 6.85 20.51 2.15
CA ILE A 21 5.56 20.93 2.67
C ILE A 21 5.90 21.71 3.94
N ARG A 22 5.39 22.95 4.08
CA ARG A 22 5.42 23.60 5.40
C ARG A 22 4.73 22.66 6.36
N GLY A 23 5.48 22.14 7.33
CA GLY A 23 5.03 21.14 8.29
C GLY A 23 4.01 21.74 9.25
N GLU A 24 2.81 22.04 8.77
CA GLU A 24 1.69 22.40 9.62
C GLU A 24 1.14 21.14 10.27
N PHE A 25 0.96 21.20 11.58
CA PHE A 25 0.32 20.14 12.33
C PHE A 25 -1.14 20.05 11.90
N LYS A 26 -1.48 19.01 11.15
CA LYS A 26 -2.87 18.70 10.79
C LYS A 26 -3.41 17.73 11.82
N LYS A 27 -4.26 18.24 12.72
CA LYS A 27 -5.03 17.44 13.68
C LYS A 27 -6.41 17.15 13.11
N ARG A 28 -6.78 15.88 12.94
CA ARG A 28 -8.10 15.46 12.45
C ARG A 28 -8.60 14.25 13.23
N ALA A 29 -9.87 14.29 13.61
CA ALA A 29 -10.58 13.11 14.08
C ALA A 29 -11.10 12.35 12.85
N GLU A 30 -10.85 11.06 12.80
CA GLU A 30 -11.26 10.20 11.68
C GLU A 30 -11.91 8.94 12.24
N GLU A 31 -13.07 8.59 11.70
CA GLU A 31 -13.77 7.35 12.03
C GLU A 31 -13.39 6.27 11.02
N CYS A 32 -12.90 5.14 11.55
CA CYS A 32 -12.67 3.92 10.81
C CYS A 32 -13.92 3.06 10.93
N LYS A 33 -14.60 2.83 9.80
CA LYS A 33 -15.85 2.06 9.73
C LYS A 33 -15.64 0.55 9.57
N THR A 34 -14.43 0.10 9.26
CA THR A 34 -14.11 -1.32 9.08
C THR A 34 -12.75 -1.65 9.68
N GLN A 35 -12.53 -2.94 9.97
CA GLN A 35 -11.24 -3.42 10.48
C GLN A 35 -10.09 -3.18 9.49
N LEU A 36 -10.37 -3.24 8.19
CA LEU A 36 -9.40 -2.90 7.15
C LEU A 36 -8.97 -1.43 7.24
N VAL A 37 -9.92 -0.50 7.36
CA VAL A 37 -9.61 0.94 7.47
C VAL A 37 -8.82 1.21 8.75
N ASP A 38 -9.20 0.55 9.84
CA ASP A 38 -8.48 0.58 11.12
C ASP A 38 -7.01 0.10 10.99
N LEU A 39 -6.79 -1.06 10.36
CA LEU A 39 -5.46 -1.59 10.11
C LEU A 39 -4.62 -0.66 9.24
N CYS A 40 -5.18 -0.16 8.15
CA CYS A 40 -4.48 0.75 7.24
C CYS A 40 -4.10 2.05 7.96
N ARG A 41 -4.99 2.55 8.83
CA ARG A 41 -4.73 3.75 9.64
C ARG A 41 -3.59 3.54 10.62
N ARG A 42 -3.61 2.45 11.39
CA ARG A 42 -2.54 2.09 12.33
C ARG A 42 -1.17 1.96 11.65
N ASN A 43 -1.14 1.50 10.40
CA ASN A 43 0.09 1.32 9.62
C ASN A 43 0.44 2.51 8.71
N PHE A 44 -0.24 3.65 8.84
CA PHE A 44 -0.01 4.86 8.04
C PHE A 44 -0.09 4.65 6.52
N ILE A 45 -0.89 3.71 6.06
CA ILE A 45 -1.12 3.47 4.64
C ILE A 45 -2.14 4.51 4.17
N ALA A 46 -1.63 5.58 3.53
CA ALA A 46 -2.43 6.73 3.10
C ALA A 46 -3.10 6.49 1.74
N ASN A 47 -4.37 6.86 1.61
CA ASN A 47 -5.21 6.62 0.42
C ASN A 47 -5.19 5.16 -0.02
N VAL A 48 -5.80 4.35 0.83
CA VAL A 48 -6.30 3.05 0.46
C VAL A 48 -7.61 3.29 -0.28
N ASP A 49 -7.54 3.82 -1.51
CA ASP A 49 -8.61 3.72 -2.50
C ASP A 49 -8.68 2.25 -2.96
N ILE A 50 -8.83 1.35 -1.99
CA ILE A 50 -9.14 -0.06 -2.23
C ILE A 50 -10.63 -0.05 -2.59
N SER A 51 -10.89 0.27 -3.85
CA SER A 51 -11.99 -0.36 -4.60
C SER A 51 -11.62 -1.82 -4.96
N ALA A 52 -10.66 -2.41 -4.24
CA ALA A 52 -10.14 -3.73 -4.51
C ALA A 52 -11.19 -4.76 -4.11
N ILE A 53 -11.70 -5.44 -5.11
CA ILE A 53 -12.56 -6.62 -4.97
C ILE A 53 -11.88 -7.57 -3.96
N SER A 54 -12.66 -8.17 -3.06
CA SER A 54 -12.23 -9.05 -1.94
C SER A 54 -11.00 -9.96 -2.19
N PRO A 55 -10.77 -10.56 -3.38
CA PRO A 55 -9.56 -11.32 -3.64
C PRO A 55 -8.25 -10.53 -3.47
N TRP A 56 -8.21 -9.26 -3.87
CA TRP A 56 -7.02 -8.41 -3.71
C TRP A 56 -6.76 -8.03 -2.25
N LEU A 57 -7.82 -7.90 -1.45
CA LEU A 57 -7.72 -7.69 -0.01
C LEU A 57 -7.09 -8.89 0.69
N SER A 58 -7.49 -10.11 0.33
CA SER A 58 -6.88 -11.32 0.89
C SER A 58 -5.37 -11.39 0.61
N VAL A 59 -4.96 -10.98 -0.59
CA VAL A 59 -3.55 -10.91 -0.99
C VAL A 59 -2.81 -9.81 -0.22
N PHE A 60 -3.40 -8.61 -0.11
CA PHE A 60 -2.81 -7.48 0.63
C PHE A 60 -2.59 -7.80 2.11
N LEU A 61 -3.57 -8.46 2.73
CA LEU A 61 -3.54 -8.83 4.14
C LEU A 61 -2.78 -10.15 4.42
N GLY A 62 -2.39 -10.88 3.37
CA GLY A 62 -1.77 -12.21 3.52
C GLY A 62 -2.70 -13.24 4.15
N THR A 63 -4.01 -13.13 3.91
CA THR A 63 -5.06 -13.95 4.53
C THR A 63 -5.94 -14.66 3.48
N THR A 64 -6.94 -15.43 3.91
CA THR A 64 -7.89 -16.09 3.01
C THR A 64 -8.98 -15.12 2.55
N ILE A 65 -9.70 -15.48 1.47
CA ILE A 65 -10.82 -14.67 0.98
C ILE A 65 -11.90 -14.53 2.06
N ALA A 66 -12.20 -15.59 2.81
CA ALA A 66 -13.19 -15.57 3.88
C ALA A 66 -12.80 -14.56 4.99
N LEU A 67 -11.58 -14.68 5.52
CA LEU A 67 -11.07 -13.77 6.54
C LEU A 67 -10.93 -12.32 6.03
N SER A 68 -10.65 -12.14 4.74
CA SER A 68 -10.62 -10.80 4.13
C SER A 68 -12.01 -10.14 4.06
N LYS A 69 -13.08 -10.92 4.01
CA LYS A 69 -14.45 -10.41 4.07
C LYS A 69 -14.82 -9.99 5.49
N GLU A 70 -14.39 -10.75 6.50
CA GLU A 70 -14.56 -10.35 7.91
C GLU A 70 -13.87 -9.00 8.20
N MET A 71 -12.75 -8.71 7.54
CA MET A 71 -12.06 -7.41 7.66
C MET A 71 -12.85 -6.22 7.07
N LEU A 72 -13.88 -6.49 6.27
CA LEU A 72 -14.84 -5.50 5.78
C LEU A 72 -16.05 -5.33 6.71
N GLU A 73 -16.16 -6.14 7.76
CA GLU A 73 -17.22 -5.97 8.76
C GLU A 73 -17.12 -4.62 9.44
N GLU A 74 -18.29 -4.09 9.79
CA GLU A 74 -18.41 -2.78 10.39
C GLU A 74 -17.84 -2.78 11.81
N VAL A 75 -16.93 -1.84 12.05
CA VAL A 75 -16.42 -1.50 13.38
C VAL A 75 -16.47 0.02 13.46
N SER A 76 -16.87 0.59 14.60
CA SER A 76 -16.69 2.03 14.85
C SER A 76 -15.49 2.23 15.77
N THR A 77 -14.31 2.49 15.17
CA THR A 77 -13.15 2.97 15.92
C THR A 77 -12.83 4.38 15.49
N LYS A 78 -12.66 5.28 16.45
CA LYS A 78 -12.28 6.68 16.19
C LYS A 78 -10.84 6.91 16.59
N TYR A 79 -10.12 7.62 15.73
CA TYR A 79 -8.74 8.01 15.98
C TYR A 79 -8.61 9.52 15.92
N GLN A 80 -7.81 10.05 16.85
CA GLN A 80 -7.24 11.37 16.73
C GLN A 80 -5.89 11.22 16.03
N CYS A 81 -5.78 11.80 14.83
CA CYS A 81 -4.54 11.77 14.06
C CYS A 81 -3.93 13.17 14.01
N THR A 82 -2.64 13.25 14.34
CA THR A 82 -1.82 14.46 14.19
C THR A 82 -0.70 14.13 13.22
N LYS A 83 -0.65 14.81 12.06
CA LYS A 83 0.37 14.58 11.03
C LYS A 83 1.16 15.86 10.78
N VAL A 84 2.46 15.70 10.57
CA VAL A 84 3.38 16.72 10.05
C VAL A 84 4.04 16.14 8.83
N GLU A 85 3.64 16.61 7.66
CA GLU A 85 4.23 16.22 6.38
C GLU A 85 5.38 17.19 6.09
N LYS A 86 6.59 16.67 5.90
CA LYS A 86 7.78 17.47 5.61
C LYS A 86 8.20 17.37 4.16
N ALA A 87 8.10 16.17 3.59
CA ALA A 87 8.42 15.91 2.21
C ALA A 87 7.50 14.84 1.63
N GLU A 88 7.36 14.85 0.32
CA GLU A 88 6.61 13.85 -0.42
C GLU A 88 7.44 13.34 -1.59
N LEU A 89 7.48 12.03 -1.78
CA LEU A 89 8.03 11.37 -2.95
C LEU A 89 6.91 10.69 -3.72
N LYS A 90 6.68 11.13 -4.95
CA LYS A 90 5.77 10.49 -5.92
C LYS A 90 6.60 9.80 -6.99
N ILE A 91 6.56 8.48 -7.01
CA ILE A 91 7.26 7.65 -8.00
C ILE A 91 6.38 7.58 -9.24
N SER A 92 6.86 8.13 -10.35
CA SER A 92 6.21 8.01 -11.65
C SER A 92 6.41 6.61 -12.22
N GLU A 93 5.43 6.07 -12.95
CA GLU A 93 5.58 4.79 -13.64
C GLU A 93 6.73 4.84 -14.66
N SER A 94 6.96 5.99 -15.29
CA SER A 94 8.08 6.25 -16.22
C SER A 94 9.48 6.11 -15.57
N SER A 95 9.55 6.20 -14.25
CA SER A 95 10.78 6.08 -13.45
C SER A 95 11.08 4.65 -13.00
N ILE A 96 10.16 3.70 -13.24
CA ILE A 96 10.32 2.31 -12.83
C ILE A 96 11.02 1.52 -13.93
N ILE A 97 12.18 0.93 -13.60
CA ILE A 97 12.93 0.06 -14.51
C ILE A 97 12.86 -1.37 -13.97
N LEU A 98 12.05 -2.21 -14.61
CA LEU A 98 11.97 -3.63 -14.27
C LEU A 98 13.33 -4.32 -14.47
N THR A 99 13.78 -5.10 -13.50
CA THR A 99 15.05 -5.82 -13.61
C THR A 99 14.96 -6.90 -14.68
N LYS A 100 16.06 -7.16 -15.40
CA LYS A 100 16.13 -8.25 -16.40
C LYS A 100 15.73 -9.60 -15.78
N LYS A 101 16.14 -9.85 -14.53
CA LYS A 101 15.78 -11.06 -13.79
C LYS A 101 14.27 -11.19 -13.60
N PHE A 102 13.60 -10.13 -13.17
CA PHE A 102 12.14 -10.14 -13.00
C PHE A 102 11.42 -10.34 -14.32
N LYS A 103 11.80 -9.60 -15.37
CA LYS A 103 11.23 -9.77 -16.73
C LYS A 103 11.34 -11.21 -17.21
N ASN A 104 12.54 -11.79 -17.17
CA ASN A 104 12.79 -13.16 -17.60
C ASN A 104 11.98 -14.18 -16.78
N GLU A 105 11.84 -13.98 -15.47
CA GLU A 105 11.04 -14.87 -14.63
C GLU A 105 9.56 -14.80 -15.00
N VAL A 106 9.02 -13.61 -15.29
CA VAL A 106 7.64 -13.42 -15.77
C VAL A 106 7.44 -14.03 -17.16
N GLU A 107 8.33 -13.75 -18.11
CA GLU A 107 8.26 -14.33 -19.47
C GLU A 107 8.28 -15.85 -19.43
N ARG A 108 9.17 -16.44 -18.60
CA ARG A 108 9.20 -17.89 -18.40
C ARG A 108 7.89 -18.40 -17.81
N ALA A 109 7.33 -17.74 -16.79
CA ALA A 109 6.04 -18.13 -16.23
C ALA A 109 4.90 -18.06 -17.26
N LEU A 110 4.92 -17.09 -18.18
CA LEU A 110 3.93 -16.96 -19.24
C LEU A 110 4.10 -17.97 -20.38
N SER A 111 5.32 -18.51 -20.54
CA SER A 111 5.65 -19.54 -21.54
C SER A 111 5.21 -20.97 -21.14
N GLU A 112 4.72 -21.18 -19.92
CA GLU A 112 4.22 -22.47 -19.47
C GLU A 112 3.07 -22.98 -20.37
N LYS A 113 2.96 -24.30 -20.54
CA LYS A 113 2.03 -24.89 -21.52
C LYS A 113 0.56 -24.70 -21.15
N THR A 114 0.24 -24.83 -19.87
CA THR A 114 -1.14 -24.82 -19.38
C THR A 114 -1.44 -23.55 -18.59
N THR A 115 -2.69 -23.09 -18.64
CA THR A 115 -3.15 -21.95 -17.83
C THR A 115 -2.95 -22.15 -16.33
N PRO A 116 -3.23 -23.34 -15.73
CA PRO A 116 -2.93 -23.61 -14.33
C PRO A 116 -1.46 -23.41 -13.95
N ASP A 117 -0.53 -23.90 -14.77
CA ASP A 117 0.92 -23.76 -14.50
C ASP A 117 1.37 -22.29 -14.57
N LYS A 118 0.87 -21.53 -15.55
CA LYS A 118 1.10 -20.08 -15.63
C LYS A 118 0.67 -19.38 -14.35
N ILE A 119 -0.53 -19.71 -13.85
CA ILE A 119 -1.07 -19.11 -12.61
C ILE A 119 -0.20 -19.47 -11.41
N ILE A 120 0.22 -20.73 -11.28
CA ILE A 120 1.08 -21.18 -10.17
C ILE A 120 2.41 -20.42 -10.19
N LYS A 121 3.06 -20.32 -11.36
CA LYS A 121 4.33 -19.60 -11.52
C LYS A 121 4.21 -18.11 -11.27
N LEU A 122 3.15 -17.46 -11.74
CA LEU A 122 2.90 -16.04 -11.43
C LEU A 122 2.67 -15.83 -9.93
N ARG A 123 1.98 -16.74 -9.24
CA ARG A 123 1.83 -16.67 -7.77
C ARG A 123 3.16 -16.80 -7.04
N GLU A 124 4.04 -17.70 -7.48
CA GLU A 124 5.39 -17.84 -6.93
C GLU A 124 6.21 -16.54 -7.10
N ILE A 125 6.09 -15.89 -8.26
CA ILE A 125 6.74 -14.60 -8.53
C ILE A 125 6.21 -13.52 -7.58
N SER A 126 4.89 -13.38 -7.44
CA SER A 126 4.32 -12.37 -6.55
C SER A 126 4.69 -12.60 -5.08
N LYS A 127 4.74 -13.87 -4.62
CA LYS A 127 5.25 -14.20 -3.26
C LYS A 127 6.71 -13.81 -3.08
N LYS A 128 7.53 -13.93 -4.14
CA LYS A 128 8.96 -13.64 -4.10
C LYS A 128 9.30 -12.15 -4.13
N TYR A 129 8.55 -11.35 -4.88
CA TYR A 129 8.84 -9.92 -5.09
C TYR A 129 7.88 -8.97 -4.38
N GLY A 130 6.75 -9.47 -3.90
CA GLY A 130 5.66 -8.67 -3.35
C GLY A 130 4.54 -8.43 -4.37
N HIS A 131 3.36 -8.09 -3.84
CA HIS A 131 2.15 -7.83 -4.63
C HIS A 131 1.95 -6.35 -4.96
N PHE A 132 2.55 -5.46 -4.18
CA PHE A 132 2.36 -4.02 -4.27
C PHE A 132 3.69 -3.29 -4.06
N TYR A 133 3.76 -2.06 -4.57
CA TYR A 133 4.82 -1.11 -4.24
C TYR A 133 4.18 0.24 -3.87
N ALA A 134 4.84 1.00 -3.00
CA ALA A 134 4.39 2.34 -2.65
C ALA A 134 4.70 3.30 -3.80
N ARG A 135 3.68 3.81 -4.49
CA ARG A 135 3.83 4.84 -5.53
C ARG A 135 4.00 6.25 -4.96
N ARG A 136 3.46 6.48 -3.76
CA ARG A 136 3.51 7.76 -3.06
C ARG A 136 3.98 7.51 -1.63
N ILE A 137 5.01 8.21 -1.21
CA ILE A 137 5.60 8.09 0.12
C ILE A 137 5.67 9.50 0.71
N VAL A 138 5.14 9.67 1.91
CA VAL A 138 5.17 10.95 2.62
C VAL A 138 6.11 10.80 3.81
N PHE A 139 7.09 11.69 3.90
CA PHE A 139 8.07 11.75 4.97
C PHE A 139 7.70 12.84 5.97
N GLY A 140 7.88 12.56 7.26
CA GLY A 140 7.51 13.47 8.32
C GLY A 140 7.31 12.76 9.65
N GLY A 141 6.40 13.29 10.47
CA GLY A 141 6.00 12.69 11.74
C GLY A 141 4.48 12.51 11.80
N ALA A 142 4.02 11.45 12.44
CA ALA A 142 2.61 11.24 12.66
C ALA A 142 2.37 10.57 14.02
N MET A 143 1.31 11.00 14.70
CA MET A 143 0.84 10.45 15.96
C MET A 143 -0.62 10.05 15.78
N ILE A 144 -0.97 8.87 16.27
CA ILE A 144 -2.34 8.34 16.25
C ILE A 144 -2.70 7.94 17.67
N GLU A 145 -3.81 8.49 18.16
CA GLU A 145 -4.36 8.18 19.47
C GLU A 145 -5.76 7.59 19.28
N LYS A 146 -6.02 6.41 19.84
CA LYS A 146 -7.35 5.81 19.84
C LYS A 146 -8.23 6.60 20.81
N ILE A 147 -9.39 7.05 20.35
CA ILE A 147 -10.37 7.72 21.21
C ILE A 147 -11.19 6.64 21.92
N THR A 148 -11.04 6.53 23.24
CA THR A 148 -11.71 5.50 24.05
C THR A 148 -12.97 6.01 24.76
N ASN A 149 -13.16 7.32 24.87
CA ASN A 149 -14.29 7.92 25.59
C ASN A 149 -15.26 8.53 24.58
N PHE A 150 -16.36 7.83 24.32
CA PHE A 150 -17.56 8.45 23.78
C PHE A 150 -18.26 9.13 24.96
N GLU A 151 -18.11 10.43 25.12
CA GLU A 151 -19.07 11.17 25.96
C GLU A 151 -20.41 11.12 25.22
N THR A 152 -21.28 10.21 25.65
CA THR A 152 -22.70 10.26 25.36
C THR A 152 -23.25 11.49 26.06
N SER A 153 -23.45 12.58 25.32
CA SER A 153 -24.36 13.66 25.70
C SER A 153 -25.79 13.27 25.39
#